data_AF-A0A3B7PVE5-F1
#
_entry.id   AF-A0A3B7PVE5-F1
#
_cell.length_a   1.000
_cell.length_b   1.000
_cell.length_c   1.000
_cell.angle_alpha   90.00
_cell.angle_beta   90.00
_cell.angle_gamma   90.00
#
_symmetry.space_group_name_H-M   'P 1'
#
loop_
_entity.id
_entity.type
_entity.pdbx_description
1 polymer ?
#
loop_
_entity_poly.entity_id
_entity_poly.type
_entity_poly.pdbx_seq_one_letter_code
_entity_poly.pdbx_strand_id
1 'polypeptide(L)'
;MAKTTGSVFSPKKGVICDTYICADQKGVSKPLTARYLGKAKANRAFSQGSFDATAFTLSNGVFCDTKTKLCHADRYFDQNGKRSKVDKNMTDKLFQK
;
A
#
# COMPACT_ATOMS: atom_id res chain seq x y z
N MET A 1 -6.74 -17.47 7.00
CA MET A 1 -6.03 -16.18 6.87
C MET A 1 -7.06 -15.07 6.89
N ALA A 2 -7.02 -14.17 7.86
CA ALA A 2 -8.02 -13.11 8.00
C ALA A 2 -7.82 -12.07 6.88
N LYS A 3 -8.67 -12.13 5.85
CA LYS A 3 -8.81 -11.07 4.85
C LYS A 3 -9.60 -9.95 5.51
N THR A 4 -8.93 -9.13 6.32
CA THR A 4 -9.55 -7.97 6.97
C THR A 4 -10.14 -7.12 5.85
N THR A 5 -11.44 -6.83 5.89
CA THR A 5 -12.14 -5.94 4.97
C THR A 5 -11.71 -4.49 5.22
N GLY A 6 -10.41 -4.22 5.02
CA GLY A 6 -9.88 -2.89 4.97
C GLY A 6 -10.36 -2.20 3.72
N SER A 7 -11.06 -1.07 3.87
CA SER A 7 -11.53 -0.28 2.73
C SER A 7 -10.35 0.32 1.99
N VAL A 8 -9.94 -0.36 0.94
CA VAL A 8 -8.89 0.06 0.03
C VAL A 8 -9.54 0.64 -1.23
N PHE A 9 -9.13 1.85 -1.59
CA PHE A 9 -9.71 2.60 -2.70
C PHE A 9 -8.64 3.38 -3.47
N SER A 10 -8.98 3.79 -4.69
CA SER A 10 -8.07 4.55 -5.56
C SER A 10 -8.74 5.88 -5.92
N PRO A 11 -8.39 6.99 -5.24
CA PRO A 11 -9.05 8.28 -5.48
C PRO A 11 -8.65 8.92 -6.81
N LYS A 12 -7.51 8.52 -7.38
CA LYS A 12 -7.07 8.86 -8.73
C LYS A 12 -6.13 7.79 -9.26
N LYS A 13 -5.94 7.75 -10.57
CA LYS A 13 -4.97 6.86 -11.22
C LYS A 13 -3.57 7.04 -10.62
N GLY A 14 -2.92 5.94 -10.28
CA GLY A 14 -1.59 5.93 -9.67
C GLY A 14 -1.54 6.28 -8.18
N VAL A 15 -2.71 6.42 -7.52
CA VAL A 15 -2.79 6.60 -6.06
C VAL A 15 -3.73 5.56 -5.48
N ILE A 16 -3.27 4.94 -4.39
CA ILE A 16 -4.04 3.99 -3.62
C ILE A 16 -4.05 4.47 -2.18
N CYS A 17 -5.22 4.42 -1.57
CA CYS A 17 -5.42 4.74 -0.17
C CYS A 17 -6.10 3.56 0.53
N ASP A 18 -5.80 3.41 1.81
CA ASP A 18 -6.57 2.59 2.72
C ASP A 18 -7.08 3.43 3.90
N THR A 19 -7.54 2.79 4.96
CA THR A 19 -8.06 3.47 6.17
C THR A 19 -7.01 4.34 6.88
N TYR A 20 -5.72 4.08 6.69
CA TYR A 20 -4.59 4.63 7.45
C TYR A 20 -3.64 5.48 6.61
N ILE A 21 -3.30 5.05 5.41
CA ILE A 21 -2.27 5.64 4.56
C ILE A 21 -2.71 5.77 3.10
N CYS A 22 -2.06 6.66 2.38
CA CYS A 22 -2.09 6.71 0.92
C CYS A 22 -0.68 6.58 0.36
N ALA A 23 -0.58 5.90 -0.78
CA ALA A 23 0.65 5.65 -1.49
C ALA A 23 0.51 5.92 -2.99
N ASP A 24 1.63 6.23 -3.63
CA ASP A 24 1.79 6.29 -5.08
C ASP A 24 2.98 5.43 -5.54
N GLN A 25 3.41 5.60 -6.78
CA GLN A 25 4.53 4.87 -7.37
C GLN A 25 5.88 5.09 -6.67
N LYS A 26 6.00 6.11 -5.81
CA LYS A 26 7.19 6.40 -5.00
C LYS A 26 7.10 5.80 -3.59
N GLY A 27 5.91 5.39 -3.16
CA GLY A 27 5.68 4.76 -1.87
C GLY A 27 4.60 5.45 -1.05
N VAL A 28 4.56 5.12 0.25
CA VAL A 28 3.66 5.75 1.23
C VAL A 28 3.96 7.25 1.32
N SER A 29 2.94 8.09 1.19
CA SER A 29 3.08 9.53 1.03
C SER A 29 2.27 10.30 2.07
N LYS A 30 2.99 11.05 2.92
CA LYS A 30 2.36 11.92 3.93
C LYS A 30 1.48 13.00 3.30
N PRO A 31 1.90 13.71 2.24
CA PRO A 31 1.04 14.68 1.55
C PRO A 31 -0.25 14.05 0.98
N LEU A 32 -0.16 12.87 0.35
CA LEU A 32 -1.36 12.19 -0.18
C LEU A 32 -2.28 11.73 0.96
N THR A 33 -1.70 11.19 2.02
CA THR A 33 -2.46 10.77 3.22
C THR A 33 -3.18 11.98 3.82
N ALA A 34 -2.51 13.13 3.92
CA ALA A 34 -3.12 14.34 4.44
C ALA A 34 -4.25 14.86 3.53
N ARG A 35 -4.07 14.75 2.21
CA ARG A 35 -5.04 15.18 1.21
C ARG A 35 -6.32 14.35 1.21
N TYR A 36 -6.21 13.02 1.31
CA TYR A 36 -7.35 12.12 1.16
C TYR A 36 -7.92 11.59 2.48
N LEU A 37 -7.11 11.49 3.53
CA LEU A 37 -7.51 10.96 4.84
C LEU A 37 -7.45 12.01 5.97
N GLY A 38 -6.95 13.21 5.68
CA GLY A 38 -6.85 14.32 6.64
C GLY A 38 -5.51 14.37 7.39
N LYS A 39 -5.16 15.59 7.84
CA LYS A 39 -3.87 15.88 8.49
C LYS A 39 -3.64 15.09 9.77
N ALA A 40 -4.68 14.84 10.58
CA ALA A 40 -4.57 14.08 11.82
C ALA A 40 -4.11 12.64 11.57
N LYS A 41 -4.70 11.95 10.60
CA LYS A 41 -4.30 10.60 10.20
C LYS A 41 -2.90 10.57 9.61
N ALA A 42 -2.58 11.54 8.74
CA ALA A 42 -1.24 11.66 8.18
C ALA A 42 -0.16 11.90 9.23
N ASN A 43 -0.43 12.70 10.27
CA ASN A 43 0.54 12.90 11.34
C ASN A 43 0.69 11.64 12.20
N ARG A 44 -0.41 10.94 12.51
CA ARG A 44 -0.37 9.69 13.26
C ARG A 44 0.35 8.57 12.52
N ALA A 45 0.11 8.41 11.22
CA ALA A 45 0.75 7.37 10.42
C ALA A 45 2.28 7.57 10.29
N PHE A 46 2.75 8.81 10.42
CA PHE A 46 4.16 9.17 10.28
C PHE A 46 4.81 9.61 11.61
N SER A 47 4.15 9.38 12.75
CA SER A 47 4.68 9.80 14.05
C SER A 47 5.77 8.85 14.58
N GLN A 48 5.88 7.64 14.04
CA GLN A 48 6.84 6.62 14.48
C GLN A 48 8.28 6.85 13.97
N GLY A 49 8.52 7.96 13.27
CA GLY A 49 9.84 8.30 12.72
C GLY A 49 10.03 7.80 11.29
N SER A 50 11.29 7.62 10.89
CA SER A 50 11.67 7.18 9.55
C SER A 50 11.36 5.70 9.34
N PHE A 51 10.63 5.38 8.27
CA PHE A 51 10.35 4.01 7.85
C PHE A 51 10.55 3.86 6.34
N ASP A 52 10.70 2.62 5.86
CA ASP A 52 10.76 2.35 4.43
C ASP A 52 9.37 2.55 3.80
N ALA A 53 9.17 3.68 3.14
CA ALA A 53 7.92 4.00 2.45
C ALA A 53 7.76 3.21 1.14
N THR A 54 8.80 2.54 0.64
CA THR A 54 8.79 1.87 -0.68
C THR A 54 8.10 0.51 -0.65
N ALA A 55 7.97 -0.11 0.53
CA ALA A 55 7.35 -1.41 0.75
C ALA A 55 6.29 -1.30 1.87
N PHE A 56 5.03 -1.54 1.52
CA PHE A 56 3.91 -1.32 2.44
C PHE A 56 2.80 -2.36 2.28
N THR A 57 2.09 -2.64 3.36
CA THR A 57 0.92 -3.52 3.36
C THR A 57 -0.32 -2.69 3.62
N LEU A 58 -1.33 -2.85 2.77
CA LEU A 58 -2.61 -2.19 2.90
C LEU A 58 -3.49 -2.93 3.89
N SER A 59 -4.51 -2.25 4.41
CA SER A 59 -5.43 -2.81 5.40
C SER A 59 -6.21 -4.05 4.93
N ASN A 60 -6.29 -4.30 3.61
CA ASN A 60 -6.86 -5.52 3.05
C ASN A 60 -5.86 -6.70 2.93
N GLY A 61 -4.63 -6.52 3.40
CA GLY A 61 -3.55 -7.51 3.36
C GLY A 61 -2.64 -7.43 2.14
N VAL A 62 -3.02 -6.70 1.08
CA VAL A 62 -2.21 -6.59 -0.14
C VAL A 62 -0.90 -5.86 0.16
N PHE A 63 0.21 -6.48 -0.22
CA PHE A 63 1.55 -5.93 -0.07
C PHE A 63 2.02 -5.32 -1.38
N CYS A 64 2.45 -4.07 -1.39
CA CYS A 64 3.00 -3.42 -2.57
C CYS A 64 4.46 -3.03 -2.34
N ASP A 65 5.28 -3.23 -3.38
CA ASP A 65 6.69 -2.83 -3.41
C ASP A 65 6.94 -1.99 -4.67
N THR A 66 7.33 -0.73 -4.44
CA THR A 66 7.61 0.24 -5.49
C THR A 66 8.95 0.01 -6.19
N LYS A 67 9.89 -0.69 -5.56
CA LYS A 67 11.17 -1.07 -6.18
C LYS A 67 10.94 -2.11 -7.28
N THR A 68 10.08 -3.10 -7.02
CA THR A 68 9.69 -4.12 -8.02
C THR A 68 8.52 -3.70 -8.91
N LYS A 69 7.81 -2.63 -8.52
CA LYS A 69 6.57 -2.16 -9.18
C LYS A 69 5.52 -3.27 -9.27
N LEU A 70 5.33 -4.00 -8.18
CA LEU A 70 4.38 -5.10 -8.06
C LEU A 70 3.65 -5.02 -6.71
N CYS A 71 2.38 -5.40 -6.74
CA CYS A 71 1.62 -5.73 -5.54
C CYS A 71 1.37 -7.24 -5.50
N HIS A 72 1.30 -7.79 -4.29
CA HIS A 72 1.17 -9.21 -3.98
C HIS A 72 0.00 -9.41 -3.03
N ALA A 73 -0.66 -10.57 -3.12
CA ALA A 73 -1.84 -10.90 -2.32
C ALA A 73 -1.60 -10.76 -0.81
N ASP A 74 -0.36 -10.98 -0.36
CA ASP A 74 0.08 -10.77 1.01
C ASP A 74 1.60 -10.51 1.08
N ARG A 75 2.11 -10.21 2.29
CA ARG A 75 3.53 -9.93 2.53
C ARG A 75 4.41 -11.17 2.68
N TYR A 76 3.84 -12.37 2.71
CA TYR A 76 4.53 -13.60 3.12
C TYR A 76 5.19 -14.32 1.94
N PHE A 77 6.17 -15.15 2.28
CA PHE A 77 6.79 -16.10 1.38
C PHE A 77 6.25 -17.50 1.70
N ASP A 78 6.12 -18.33 0.67
CA ASP A 78 5.77 -19.74 0.84
C ASP A 78 6.96 -20.55 1.39
N GLN A 79 6.74 -21.86 1.60
CA GLN A 79 7.75 -22.78 2.10
C GLN A 79 9.00 -22.90 1.20
N ASN A 80 8.90 -22.48 -0.06
CA ASN A 80 9.99 -22.48 -1.03
C ASN A 80 10.67 -21.11 -1.15
N GLY A 81 10.34 -20.16 -0.28
CA GLY A 81 10.86 -18.79 -0.33
C GLY A 81 10.31 -17.96 -1.49
N LYS A 82 9.23 -18.40 -2.15
CA LYS A 82 8.58 -17.66 -3.23
C LYS A 82 7.52 -16.73 -2.65
N ARG A 83 7.50 -15.49 -3.14
CA ARG A 83 6.50 -14.50 -2.70
C ARG A 83 5.09 -14.91 -3.16
N SER A 84 4.08 -14.48 -2.40
CA SER A 84 2.68 -14.67 -2.77
C SER A 84 2.35 -14.12 -4.17
N LYS A 85 1.24 -14.60 -4.74
CA LYS A 85 0.81 -14.28 -6.11
C LYS A 85 0.69 -12.76 -6.29
N VAL A 86 1.08 -12.28 -7.47
CA VAL A 86 0.89 -10.87 -7.85
C VAL A 86 -0.60 -10.53 -7.89
N ASP A 87 -0.99 -9.46 -7.20
CA ASP A 87 -2.29 -8.82 -7.33
C ASP A 87 -2.25 -7.85 -8.51
N LYS A 88 -2.72 -8.31 -9.68
CA LYS A 88 -2.71 -7.53 -10.92
C LYS A 88 -3.55 -6.25 -10.81
N ASN A 89 -4.77 -6.37 -10.30
CA ASN A 89 -5.68 -5.23 -10.13
C ASN A 89 -5.02 -4.11 -9.33
N MET A 90 -4.32 -4.46 -8.26
CA MET A 90 -3.64 -3.47 -7.43
C MET A 90 -2.37 -2.93 -8.07
N THR A 91 -1.61 -3.81 -8.72
CA THR A 91 -0.41 -3.45 -9.48
C THR A 91 -0.76 -2.42 -10.56
N ASP A 92 -1.82 -2.64 -11.33
CA ASP A 92 -2.21 -1.78 -12.45
C ASP A 92 -2.75 -0.44 -11.94
N LYS A 93 -3.52 -0.44 -10.84
CA LYS A 93 -4.01 0.78 -10.18
C LYS A 93 -2.88 1.69 -9.70
N LEU A 94 -1.83 1.12 -9.13
CA LEU A 94 -0.70 1.88 -8.57
C LEU A 94 0.33 2.24 -9.65
N PHE A 95 0.76 1.26 -10.43
CA PHE A 95 1.90 1.38 -11.33
C PHE A 95 1.53 1.62 -12.80
N GLN A 96 0.24 1.52 -13.14
CA GLN A 96 -0.25 1.75 -14.51
C GLN A 96 0.41 0.81 -15.54
N LYS A 97 0.57 -0.46 -15.15
CA LYS A 97 1.01 -1.54 -16.03
C LYS A 97 -0.14 -2.06 -16.89
#